data_AF-A0A953UL95-F1
#
_entry.id   AF-A0A953UL95-F1
#
_cell.length_a   1.000
_cell.length_b   1.000
_cell.length_c   1.000
_cell.angle_alpha   90.00
_cell.angle_beta   90.00
_cell.angle_gamma   90.00
#
_symmetry.space_group_name_H-M   'P 1'
#
loop_
_entity.id
_entity.type
_entity.pdbx_description
1 polymer ?
#
loop_
_entity_poly.entity_id
_entity_poly.type
_entity_poly.pdbx_seq_one_letter_code
_entity_poly.pdbx_strand_id
1 'polypeptide(L)'
;MALGDLTKQIAQQALLSATTREPAPPAQPENVAATILGQIAGMQRALKEDEELVVLFQNGAERIRVMEVFAPSRQVAVLSGTDADRNLTRVISAVETLQLVCKVMKVPPGSKPVRVGLINPKPKDSNA
;
A
#
# COMPACT_ATOMS: atom_id res chain seq x y z
N MET A 1 -50.43 25.39 27.40
CA MET A 1 -49.12 25.07 28.00
C MET A 1 -48.46 23.94 27.20
N ALA A 2 -48.06 24.18 25.95
CA ALA A 2 -47.54 23.09 25.09
C ALA A 2 -46.46 23.57 24.10
N LEU A 3 -46.56 24.80 23.58
CA LEU A 3 -45.60 25.31 22.61
C LEU A 3 -44.29 25.79 23.26
N GLY A 4 -44.35 26.43 24.44
CA GLY A 4 -43.15 26.91 25.15
C GLY A 4 -42.25 25.79 25.67
N ASP A 5 -42.84 24.65 26.03
CA ASP A 5 -42.09 23.47 26.49
C ASP A 5 -41.41 22.74 25.34
N LEU A 6 -42.05 22.70 24.16
CA LEU A 6 -41.46 22.17 22.93
C LEU A 6 -40.24 22.99 22.48
N THR A 7 -40.31 24.32 22.54
CA THR A 7 -39.18 25.19 22.19
C THR A 7 -37.99 24.99 23.15
N LYS A 8 -38.25 24.76 24.44
CA LYS A 8 -37.19 24.45 25.42
C LYS A 8 -36.52 23.10 25.14
N GLN A 9 -37.30 22.09 24.77
CA GLN A 9 -36.76 20.78 24.40
C GLN A 9 -35.89 20.84 23.14
N ILE A 10 -36.32 21.59 22.12
CA ILE A 10 -35.54 21.80 20.89
C ILE A 10 -34.22 22.52 21.20
N ALA A 11 -34.26 23.57 22.03
CA ALA A 11 -33.06 24.30 22.44
C ALA A 11 -32.08 23.42 23.25
N GLN A 12 -32.59 22.57 24.14
CA GLN A 12 -31.76 21.63 24.91
C GLN A 12 -31.15 20.55 24.02
N GLN A 13 -31.90 19.99 23.07
CA GLN A 13 -31.38 19.00 22.14
C GLN A 13 -30.33 19.60 21.19
N ALA A 14 -30.49 20.84 20.74
CA ALA A 14 -29.50 21.54 19.94
C ALA A 14 -28.17 21.76 20.71
N LEU A 15 -28.23 22.06 22.01
CA LEU A 15 -27.04 22.21 22.85
C LEU A 15 -26.35 20.85 23.14
N LEU A 16 -27.12 19.80 23.37
CA LEU A 16 -26.59 18.44 23.59
C LEU A 16 -25.94 17.87 22.32
N SER A 17 -26.51 18.12 21.15
CA SER A 17 -25.93 17.71 19.87
C SER A 17 -24.69 18.51 19.48
N ALA A 18 -24.61 19.80 19.85
CA ALA A 18 -23.41 20.62 19.63
C ALA A 18 -22.22 20.21 20.53
N THR A 19 -22.49 19.62 21.70
CA THR A 19 -21.46 19.15 22.65
C THR A 19 -21.06 17.69 22.39
N THR A 20 -21.86 16.92 21.66
CA THR A 20 -21.54 15.55 21.20
C THR A 20 -20.78 15.59 19.87
N ARG A 21 -19.74 16.44 19.76
CA ARG A 21 -18.75 16.26 18.71
C ARG A 21 -17.86 15.09 19.13
N GLU A 22 -18.08 13.92 18.53
CA GLU A 22 -17.10 12.85 18.62
C GLU A 22 -15.72 13.43 18.25
N PRO A 23 -14.68 13.21 19.07
CA PRO A 23 -13.33 13.63 18.74
C PRO A 23 -13.01 13.12 17.34
N ALA A 24 -12.44 13.99 16.50
CA ALA A 24 -11.96 13.56 15.19
C ALA A 24 -11.09 12.30 15.38
N PRO A 25 -11.30 11.24 14.57
CA PRO A 25 -10.51 10.03 14.69
C PRO A 25 -9.02 10.38 14.70
N PRO A 26 -8.23 9.80 15.62
CA PRO A 26 -6.81 10.09 15.67
C PRO A 26 -6.20 9.86 14.30
N ALA A 27 -5.32 10.78 13.87
CA ALA A 27 -4.61 10.67 12.60
C ALA A 27 -3.94 9.29 12.54
N GLN A 28 -4.35 8.47 11.58
CA GLN A 28 -3.76 7.14 11.45
C GLN A 28 -2.29 7.29 11.04
N PRO A 29 -1.38 6.51 11.63
CA PRO A 29 0.02 6.50 11.21
C PRO A 29 0.13 6.18 9.72
N GLU A 30 1.07 6.85 9.04
CA GLU A 30 1.33 6.62 7.62
C GLU A 30 1.57 5.13 7.35
N ASN A 31 0.88 4.60 6.34
CA ASN A 31 1.10 3.23 5.90
C ASN A 31 2.20 3.21 4.83
N VAL A 32 3.46 3.29 5.27
CA VAL A 32 4.64 3.31 4.39
C VAL A 32 4.63 2.13 3.40
N ALA A 33 4.21 0.94 3.85
CA ALA A 33 4.06 -0.22 2.98
C ALA A 33 3.11 0.05 1.79
N ALA A 34 1.93 0.61 2.09
CA ALA A 34 0.95 0.98 1.06
C ALA A 34 1.47 2.12 0.17
N THR A 35 2.23 3.06 0.72
CA THR A 35 2.88 4.12 -0.07
C THR A 35 3.86 3.50 -1.08
N ILE A 36 4.74 2.60 -0.67
CA ILE A 36 5.69 1.90 -1.56
C ILE A 36 4.94 1.16 -2.67
N LEU A 37 3.91 0.38 -2.32
CA LEU A 37 3.09 -0.33 -3.31
C LEU A 37 2.39 0.63 -4.26
N GLY A 38 1.88 1.76 -3.76
CA GLY A 38 1.26 2.81 -4.56
C GLY A 38 2.23 3.44 -5.56
N GLN A 39 3.47 3.68 -5.16
CA GLN A 39 4.51 4.19 -6.07
C GLN A 39 4.81 3.19 -7.19
N ILE A 40 4.98 1.91 -6.88
CA ILE A 40 5.19 0.86 -7.90
C ILE A 40 3.98 0.78 -8.84
N ALA A 41 2.76 0.80 -8.29
CA ALA A 41 1.54 0.80 -9.10
C ALA A 41 1.45 2.01 -10.04
N GLY A 42 1.79 3.20 -9.55
CA GLY A 42 1.84 4.43 -10.33
C GLY A 42 2.85 4.34 -11.48
N MET A 43 4.07 3.88 -11.19
CA MET A 43 5.11 3.68 -12.20
C MET A 43 4.67 2.68 -13.28
N GLN A 44 4.02 1.57 -12.91
CA GLN A 44 3.54 0.57 -13.87
C GLN A 44 2.42 1.08 -14.79
N ARG A 45 1.58 2.01 -14.31
CA ARG A 45 0.51 2.63 -15.11
C ARG A 45 1.06 3.61 -16.14
N ALA A 46 2.23 4.21 -15.88
CA ALA A 46 2.86 5.17 -16.78
C ALA A 46 3.66 4.52 -17.92
N LEU A 47 3.81 3.19 -17.92
CA LEU A 47 4.58 2.46 -18.94
C LEU A 47 3.85 2.41 -20.28
N LYS A 48 4.62 2.53 -21.37
CA LYS A 48 4.16 2.25 -22.73
C LYS A 48 4.09 0.74 -22.99
N GLU A 49 3.50 0.35 -24.12
CA GLU A 49 3.34 -1.05 -24.51
C GLU A 49 4.67 -1.76 -24.76
N ASP A 50 5.71 -1.02 -25.14
CA ASP A 50 7.06 -1.52 -25.38
C ASP A 50 7.99 -1.35 -24.16
N GLU A 51 7.42 -1.05 -22.98
CA GLU A 51 8.15 -0.80 -21.74
C GLU A 51 7.73 -1.74 -20.62
N GLU A 52 8.68 -2.10 -19.76
CA GLU A 52 8.45 -2.83 -18.52
C GLU A 52 9.16 -2.15 -17.34
N LEU A 53 8.57 -2.30 -16.15
CA LEU A 53 9.19 -1.84 -14.90
C LEU A 53 9.98 -2.98 -14.29
N VAL A 54 11.30 -2.84 -14.27
CA VAL A 54 12.21 -3.74 -13.58
C VAL A 54 12.44 -3.23 -12.17
N VAL A 55 11.97 -3.98 -11.17
CA VAL A 55 12.17 -3.69 -9.76
C VAL A 55 13.27 -4.59 -9.22
N LEU A 56 14.24 -3.98 -8.54
CA LEU A 56 15.41 -4.67 -8.03
C LEU A 56 15.55 -4.40 -6.54
N PHE A 57 15.84 -5.46 -5.80
CA PHE A 57 16.34 -5.38 -4.44
C PHE A 57 17.82 -5.75 -4.44
N GLN A 58 18.61 -5.05 -3.63
CA GLN A 58 20.02 -5.32 -3.46
C GLN A 58 20.39 -5.26 -1.99
N ASN A 59 21.07 -6.29 -1.51
CA ASN A 59 21.63 -6.35 -0.16
C ASN A 59 23.00 -7.02 -0.20
N GLY A 60 24.06 -6.22 -0.03
CA GLY A 60 25.43 -6.71 -0.21
C GLY A 60 25.66 -7.29 -1.61
N ALA A 61 26.05 -8.56 -1.67
CA ALA A 61 26.28 -9.29 -2.92
C ALA A 61 24.99 -9.84 -3.54
N GLU A 62 23.89 -9.92 -2.78
CA GLU A 62 22.62 -10.42 -3.28
C GLU A 62 21.88 -9.35 -4.07
N ARG A 63 21.40 -9.73 -5.26
CA ARG A 63 20.53 -8.91 -6.08
C ARG A 63 19.39 -9.76 -6.61
N ILE A 64 18.17 -9.26 -6.44
CA ILE A 64 16.95 -9.97 -6.81
C ILE A 64 16.17 -9.12 -7.79
N ARG A 65 15.74 -9.71 -8.91
CA ARG A 65 14.72 -9.14 -9.78
C ARG A 65 13.36 -9.48 -9.19
N VAL A 66 12.72 -8.48 -8.60
CA VAL A 66 11.45 -8.62 -7.88
C VAL A 66 10.30 -8.79 -8.87
N MET A 67 9.54 -9.86 -8.71
CA MET A 67 8.35 -10.18 -9.51
C MET A 67 7.05 -9.91 -8.74
N GLU A 68 7.09 -9.99 -7.42
CA GLU A 68 5.93 -9.77 -6.55
C GLU A 68 6.35 -9.07 -5.26
N VAL A 69 5.52 -8.13 -4.80
CA VAL A 69 5.64 -7.46 -3.51
C VAL A 69 4.35 -7.68 -2.73
N PHE A 70 4.48 -8.26 -1.54
CA PHE A 70 3.40 -8.51 -0.61
C PHE A 70 3.67 -7.77 0.70
N ALA A 71 2.72 -6.98 1.20
CA ALA A 71 2.83 -6.31 2.49
C ALA A 71 1.91 -6.99 3.52
N PRO A 72 2.36 -8.00 4.29
CA PRO A 72 1.51 -8.66 5.29
C PRO A 72 1.04 -7.72 6.42
N SER A 73 1.79 -6.65 6.69
CA SER A 73 1.47 -5.64 7.70
C SER A 73 1.95 -4.27 7.25
N ARG A 74 1.67 -3.22 8.03
CA ARG A 74 2.19 -1.87 7.77
C ARG A 74 3.71 -1.77 7.93
N GLN A 75 4.34 -2.72 8.61
CA GLN A 75 5.76 -2.68 9.01
C GLN A 75 6.66 -3.62 8.20
N VAL A 76 6.08 -4.60 7.50
CA VAL A 76 6.83 -5.66 6.82
C VAL A 76 6.41 -5.75 5.37
N ALA A 77 7.41 -5.87 4.49
CA ALA A 77 7.24 -6.21 3.09
C ALA A 77 7.97 -7.51 2.78
N VAL A 78 7.37 -8.32 1.91
CA VAL A 78 7.91 -9.56 1.38
C VAL A 78 8.08 -9.39 -0.11
N LEU A 79 9.32 -9.51 -0.59
CA LEU A 79 9.66 -9.49 -2.01
C LEU A 79 9.84 -10.93 -2.47
N SER A 80 9.26 -11.28 -3.62
CA SER A 80 9.48 -12.57 -4.27
C SER A 80 10.01 -12.32 -5.68
N GLY A 81 11.03 -13.06 -6.09
CA GLY A 81 11.68 -12.85 -7.38
C GLY A 81 12.74 -13.89 -7.67
N THR A 82 13.61 -13.60 -8.62
CA THR A 82 14.75 -14.46 -8.97
C THR A 82 16.07 -13.75 -8.71
N ASP A 83 17.05 -14.46 -8.17
CA ASP A 83 18.43 -13.99 -8.06
C ASP A 83 19.18 -14.07 -9.41
N ALA A 84 20.50 -13.83 -9.37
CA ALA A 84 21.36 -13.91 -10.55
C ALA A 84 21.45 -15.33 -11.15
N ASP A 85 21.32 -16.37 -10.32
CA ASP A 85 21.38 -17.77 -10.71
C ASP A 85 20.01 -18.34 -11.12
N ARG A 86 18.98 -17.49 -11.12
CA ARG A 86 17.57 -17.80 -11.41
C ARG A 86 16.88 -18.67 -10.35
N ASN A 87 17.40 -18.67 -9.12
CA ASN A 87 16.71 -19.31 -7.99
C ASN A 87 15.54 -18.43 -7.53
N LEU A 88 14.42 -19.07 -7.21
CA LEU A 88 13.32 -18.40 -6.53
C LEU A 88 13.79 -17.92 -5.16
N THR A 89 13.76 -16.60 -4.96
CA THR A 89 14.29 -15.96 -3.75
C THR A 89 13.22 -15.08 -3.12
N ARG A 90 13.14 -15.12 -1.79
CA ARG A 90 12.23 -14.27 -1.01
C ARG A 90 13.00 -13.43 -0.01
N VAL A 91 12.68 -12.14 0.06
CA VAL A 91 13.21 -11.20 1.06
C VAL A 91 12.10 -10.77 1.97
N ILE A 92 12.34 -10.82 3.28
CA ILE A 92 11.46 -10.26 4.30
C ILE A 92 12.18 -9.06 4.89
N SER A 93 11.61 -7.87 4.72
CA SER A 93 12.24 -6.63 5.17
C SER A 93 11.26 -5.78 5.98
N ALA A 94 11.80 -5.09 6.98
CA ALA A 94 11.12 -3.94 7.56
C ALA A 94 10.96 -2.87 6.48
N VAL A 95 9.79 -2.23 6.42
CA VAL A 95 9.50 -1.20 5.39
C VAL A 95 10.34 0.05 5.56
N GLU A 96 10.74 0.37 6.79
CA GLU A 96 11.53 1.56 7.13
C GLU A 96 12.93 1.55 6.51
N THR A 97 13.49 0.37 6.28
CA THR A 97 14.83 0.18 5.71
C THR A 97 14.80 -0.40 4.31
N LEU A 98 13.60 -0.67 3.77
CA LEU A 98 13.43 -1.24 2.45
C LEU A 98 13.76 -0.20 1.37
N GLN A 99 14.77 -0.52 0.57
CA GLN A 99 15.09 0.24 -0.63
C GLN A 99 14.90 -0.64 -1.87
N LEU A 100 14.21 -0.09 -2.87
CA LEU A 100 14.00 -0.72 -4.16
C LEU A 100 14.55 0.19 -5.26
N VAL A 101 15.20 -0.42 -6.25
CA VAL A 101 15.63 0.28 -7.46
C VAL A 101 14.66 -0.07 -8.59
N CYS A 102 13.90 0.92 -9.03
CA CYS A 102 12.90 0.79 -10.09
C CYS A 102 13.44 1.40 -11.38
N LYS A 103 13.44 0.63 -12.47
CA LYS A 103 13.94 1.06 -13.78
C LYS A 103 12.94 0.74 -14.88
N VAL A 104 12.65 1.72 -15.73
CA VAL A 104 11.89 1.49 -16.97
C VAL A 104 12.84 0.96 -18.02
N MET A 105 12.50 -0.18 -18.61
CA MET A 105 13.29 -0.86 -19.63
C MET A 105 12.43 -1.14 -20.85
N LYS A 106 13.04 -1.22 -22.04
CA LYS A 106 12.35 -1.70 -23.23
C LYS A 106 12.12 -3.21 -23.15
N VAL A 107 10.94 -3.64 -23.54
CA VAL A 107 10.58 -5.05 -23.61
C VAL A 107 11.41 -5.71 -24.71
N PRO A 108 12.09 -6.84 -24.43
CA PRO A 108 12.85 -7.54 -25.45
C PRO A 108 11.97 -7.98 -26.62
N PRO A 109 12.47 -7.93 -27.88
CA PRO A 109 11.71 -8.38 -29.04
C PRO A 109 11.17 -9.81 -28.85
N GLY A 110 9.89 -10.02 -29.13
CA GLY A 110 9.22 -11.32 -28.97
C GLY A 110 8.83 -11.71 -27.54
N SER A 111 9.07 -10.84 -26.56
CA SER A 111 8.66 -11.05 -25.16
C SER A 111 7.42 -10.24 -24.80
N LYS A 112 6.69 -10.68 -23.76
CA LYS A 112 5.60 -9.89 -23.17
C LYS A 112 6.15 -9.00 -22.05
N PRO A 113 5.64 -7.77 -21.87
CA PRO A 113 6.01 -6.93 -20.73
C PRO A 113 5.69 -7.63 -19.40
N VAL A 114 6.65 -7.66 -18.49
CA VAL A 114 6.42 -8.21 -17.14
C VAL A 114 5.93 -7.11 -16.21
N ARG A 115 4.90 -7.42 -15.42
CA ARG A 115 4.40 -6.55 -14.35
C ARG A 115 4.71 -7.18 -12.99
N VAL A 116 5.11 -6.32 -12.06
CA VAL A 116 5.27 -6.66 -10.65
C VAL A 116 3.89 -6.81 -10.03
N GLY A 117 3.65 -7.99 -9.44
CA GLY A 117 2.46 -8.27 -8.64
C GLY A 117 2.49 -7.48 -7.34
N LEU A 118 1.41 -6.78 -7.02
CA LEU A 118 1.30 -5.98 -5.80
C LEU A 118 0.13 -6.51 -4.97
N ILE A 119 0.45 -7.10 -3.81
CA ILE A 119 -0.53 -7.75 -2.94
C ILE A 119 -0.68 -6.94 -1.65
N ASN A 120 -1.84 -6.31 -1.50
CA ASN A 120 -2.26 -5.73 -0.23
C ASN A 120 -2.79 -6.83 0.71
N PRO A 121 -2.57 -6.70 2.03
CA PRO A 121 -3.12 -7.63 3.00
C PRO A 121 -4.64 -7.51 3.00
N LYS A 122 -5.34 -8.65 3.02
CA LYS A 122 -6.78 -8.67 3.23
C LYS A 122 -7.07 -8.33 4.70
N PRO A 123 -8.09 -7.51 5.00
CA PRO A 123 -8.52 -7.28 6.38
C PRO A 123 -8.80 -8.61 7.07
N LYS A 124 -8.40 -8.73 8.34
CA LYS A 124 -8.50 -9.97 9.13
C LYS A 124 -9.96 -10.43 9.37
N ASP A 125 -10.95 -9.58 9.05
CA ASP A 125 -12.36 -9.80 9.35
C ASP A 125 -13.19 -10.33 8.17
N SER A 126 -12.60 -10.67 7.02
CA SER A 126 -13.37 -11.22 5.89
C SER A 126 -13.74 -12.71 6.02
N ASN A 127 -13.66 -13.30 7.21
CA ASN A 127 -13.97 -14.72 7.47
C ASN A 127 -14.57 -14.98 8.87
N ALA A 128 -15.30 -14.03 9.43
CA ALA A 128 -16.12 -14.23 10.63
C ALA A 128 -17.61 -14.17 10.28
#